data_AF-A0A482VVU4-F1
#
_entry.id   AF-A0A482VVU4-F1
#
_cell.length_a   1.000
_cell.length_b   1.000
_cell.length_c   1.000
_cell.angle_alpha   90.00
_cell.angle_beta   90.00
_cell.angle_gamma   90.00
#
_symmetry.space_group_name_H-M   'P 1'
#
loop_
_entity.id
_entity.type
_entity.pdbx_description
1 polymer ?
#
loop_
_entity_poly.entity_id
_entity_poly.type
_entity_poly.pdbx_seq_one_letter_code
_entity_poly.pdbx_strand_id
1 'polypeptide(L)'
;MAAIQNAVPSHAGVSEFYNGKTVFITGGTGFMGKVLLEKLLRSCPGVAKIYLLIRPKKGQDSHERLQLLLCSPLFDPIRKNRPMDLQKVLPIEGDITQPELAISTSDRLTLARTVNIVFHSAATIKFDEKLKLSVTINMLGTQRLVEMCRRMTNLEALVHVSTAYCNCDRSEVKETIYPPPMGPDQVTSLVDCLDESLLDSLTTKLVGNRPNTYTFTKALAECWLKENRGDLPLVIVRPSIVLCSFSGPLKGWVDNWNGPTGIIAAAGKGVFRTMLCDPEKVADLVPVDMVINLMLVSAWRIATTKTKDLPIYNCSTEHRN
;
A
#
# COMPACT_ATOMS: atom_id res chain seq x y z
N MET A 1 33.01 23.06 -21.47
CA MET A 1 31.89 22.12 -21.33
C MET A 1 31.45 22.12 -19.88
N ALA A 2 30.38 22.85 -19.57
CA ALA A 2 29.85 22.91 -18.21
C ALA A 2 29.00 21.67 -17.96
N ALA A 3 29.45 20.81 -17.04
CA ALA A 3 28.62 19.75 -16.51
C ALA A 3 27.51 20.40 -15.68
N ILE A 4 26.25 20.22 -16.11
CA ILE A 4 25.08 20.61 -15.33
C ILE A 4 25.02 19.68 -14.13
N GLN A 5 25.63 20.12 -13.04
CA GLN A 5 25.54 19.51 -11.74
C GLN A 5 24.16 19.88 -11.18
N ASN A 6 23.13 19.10 -11.52
CA ASN A 6 21.83 19.19 -10.86
C ASN A 6 21.96 18.63 -9.44
N ALA A 7 22.59 19.42 -8.57
CA ALA A 7 22.48 19.25 -7.13
C ALA A 7 21.03 19.51 -6.75
N VAL A 8 20.32 18.47 -6.29
CA VAL A 8 19.03 18.64 -5.62
C VAL A 8 19.27 19.56 -4.41
N PRO A 9 18.55 20.68 -4.25
CA PRO A 9 18.78 21.59 -3.13
C PRO A 9 18.57 20.85 -1.82
N SER A 10 19.47 21.03 -0.86
CA SER A 10 19.56 20.27 0.39
C SER A 10 18.37 20.41 1.35
N HIS A 11 17.28 21.10 0.99
CA HIS A 11 16.07 21.25 1.82
C HIS A 11 14.78 21.41 0.99
N ALA A 12 14.59 20.65 -0.10
CA ALA A 12 13.26 20.59 -0.72
C ALA A 12 12.27 19.98 0.28
N GLY A 13 11.24 20.74 0.66
CA GLY A 13 10.17 20.23 1.50
C GLY A 13 9.42 19.08 0.82
N VAL A 14 8.61 18.36 1.59
CA VAL A 14 7.91 17.16 1.11
C VAL A 14 7.05 17.49 -0.12
N SER A 15 6.38 18.64 -0.14
CA SER A 15 5.54 19.06 -1.27
C SER A 15 6.39 19.35 -2.52
N GLU A 16 7.50 20.07 -2.36
CA GLU A 16 8.40 20.46 -3.44
C GLU A 16 9.06 19.25 -4.11
N PHE A 17 9.33 18.19 -3.35
CA PHE A 17 9.87 16.95 -3.89
C PHE A 17 8.97 16.31 -4.95
N TYR A 18 7.64 16.44 -4.82
CA TYR A 18 6.69 15.91 -5.80
C TYR A 18 6.52 16.81 -7.02
N ASN A 19 7.11 18.01 -7.06
CA ASN A 19 6.97 18.92 -8.20
C ASN A 19 7.58 18.31 -9.47
N GLY A 20 6.78 18.28 -10.54
CA GLY A 20 7.16 17.68 -11.82
C GLY A 20 7.26 16.15 -11.80
N LYS A 21 7.02 15.49 -10.67
CA LYS A 21 7.13 14.03 -10.55
C LYS A 21 5.88 13.33 -11.06
N THR A 22 6.10 12.13 -11.60
CA THR A 22 5.03 11.20 -11.95
C THR A 22 4.95 10.09 -10.90
N VAL A 23 3.74 9.86 -10.39
CA VAL A 23 3.45 8.85 -9.36
C VAL A 23 2.68 7.69 -9.96
N PHE A 24 3.02 6.45 -9.59
CA PHE A 24 2.22 5.26 -9.89
C PHE A 24 1.71 4.63 -8.58
N ILE A 25 0.42 4.35 -8.50
CA ILE A 25 -0.22 3.82 -7.29
C ILE A 25 -0.95 2.51 -7.63
N THR A 26 -0.61 1.45 -6.90
CA THR A 26 -1.44 0.23 -6.85
C THR A 26 -2.30 0.23 -5.59
N GLY A 27 -3.52 -0.29 -5.70
CA GLY A 27 -4.50 -0.21 -4.60
C GLY A 27 -5.16 1.18 -4.48
N GLY A 28 -5.03 2.03 -5.49
CA GLY A 28 -5.59 3.39 -5.51
C GLY A 28 -7.12 3.46 -5.33
N THR A 29 -7.84 2.39 -5.68
CA THR A 29 -9.30 2.32 -5.49
C THR A 29 -9.73 1.90 -4.08
N GLY A 30 -8.79 1.49 -3.22
CA GLY A 30 -9.06 1.13 -1.83
C GLY A 30 -9.07 2.35 -0.90
N PHE A 31 -9.47 2.14 0.36
CA PHE A 31 -9.60 3.20 1.37
C PHE A 31 -8.34 4.08 1.49
N MET A 32 -7.19 3.47 1.81
CA MET A 32 -5.92 4.21 1.91
C MET A 32 -5.51 4.85 0.57
N GLY A 33 -5.70 4.14 -0.55
CA GLY A 33 -5.34 4.62 -1.88
C GLY A 33 -6.08 5.89 -2.28
N LYS A 34 -7.38 6.00 -1.93
CA LYS A 34 -8.18 7.21 -2.17
C LYS A 34 -7.67 8.40 -1.34
N VAL A 35 -7.36 8.18 -0.06
CA VAL A 35 -6.81 9.24 0.81
C VAL A 35 -5.41 9.66 0.35
N LEU A 36 -4.58 8.71 -0.10
CA LEU A 36 -3.27 9.01 -0.69
C LEU A 36 -3.41 9.88 -1.95
N LEU A 37 -4.30 9.50 -2.86
CA LEU A 37 -4.57 10.25 -4.08
C LEU A 37 -5.05 11.67 -3.77
N GLU A 38 -6.03 11.81 -2.89
CA GLU A 38 -6.52 13.11 -2.46
C GLU A 38 -5.39 13.95 -1.86
N LYS A 39 -4.60 13.36 -0.95
CA LYS A 39 -3.53 14.07 -0.26
C LYS A 39 -2.45 14.56 -1.22
N LEU A 40 -2.08 13.75 -2.22
CA LEU A 40 -1.16 14.14 -3.29
C LEU A 40 -1.71 15.34 -4.07
N LEU A 41 -2.96 15.28 -4.52
CA LEU A 41 -3.57 16.37 -5.28
C LEU A 41 -3.70 17.66 -4.46
N ARG A 42 -4.12 17.56 -3.19
CA ARG A 42 -4.33 18.72 -2.32
C ARG A 42 -3.04 19.33 -1.77
N SER A 43 -2.08 18.50 -1.38
CA SER A 43 -0.88 18.94 -0.63
C SER A 43 0.39 18.98 -1.49
N CYS A 44 0.39 18.33 -2.66
CA CYS A 44 1.51 18.28 -3.60
C CYS A 44 1.05 18.76 -4.99
N PRO A 45 0.57 20.01 -5.11
CA PRO A 45 -0.09 20.49 -6.33
C PRO A 45 0.81 20.48 -7.57
N GLY A 46 2.14 20.48 -7.41
CA GLY A 46 3.09 20.41 -8.52
C GLY A 46 3.31 19.00 -9.07
N VAL A 47 2.65 17.95 -8.54
CA VAL A 47 2.68 16.61 -9.14
C VAL A 47 2.21 16.68 -10.59
N ALA A 48 2.99 16.07 -11.50
CA ALA A 48 2.73 16.18 -12.93
C ALA A 48 1.61 15.23 -13.36
N LYS A 49 1.72 13.95 -13.01
CA LYS A 49 0.77 12.89 -13.35
C LYS A 49 0.70 11.85 -12.23
N ILE A 50 -0.47 11.26 -12.04
CA ILE A 50 -0.71 10.16 -11.12
C ILE A 50 -1.37 9.02 -11.89
N TYR A 51 -0.63 7.96 -12.14
CA TYR A 51 -1.13 6.74 -12.75
C TYR A 51 -1.71 5.80 -11.67
N LEU A 52 -2.96 5.37 -11.84
CA LEU A 52 -3.61 4.42 -10.93
C LEU A 52 -3.79 3.07 -11.61
N LEU A 53 -3.25 2.01 -11.01
CA LEU A 53 -3.57 0.64 -11.46
C LEU A 53 -5.01 0.30 -11.08
N ILE A 54 -5.87 0.11 -12.09
CA ILE A 54 -7.29 -0.17 -11.91
C ILE A 54 -7.66 -1.45 -12.66
N ARG A 55 -8.05 -2.48 -11.88
CA ARG A 55 -8.56 -3.73 -12.43
C ARG A 55 -9.94 -3.53 -13.10
N PRO A 56 -10.18 -3.98 -14.34
CA PRO A 56 -11.51 -3.88 -14.92
C PRO A 56 -12.51 -4.76 -14.14
N LYS A 57 -13.80 -4.40 -14.16
CA LYS A 57 -14.89 -5.22 -13.60
C LYS A 57 -15.90 -5.55 -14.69
N LYS A 58 -16.72 -6.59 -14.49
CA LYS A 58 -17.77 -6.97 -15.45
C LYS A 58 -18.70 -5.76 -15.69
N GLY A 59 -18.72 -5.25 -16.92
CA GLY A 59 -19.53 -4.10 -17.32
C GLY A 59 -19.03 -2.75 -16.82
N GLN A 60 -17.79 -2.64 -16.31
CA GLN A 60 -17.16 -1.37 -15.97
C GLN A 60 -15.67 -1.37 -16.32
N ASP A 61 -15.26 -0.48 -17.22
CA ASP A 61 -13.86 -0.35 -17.60
C ASP A 61 -13.04 0.46 -16.56
N SER A 62 -11.73 0.51 -16.76
CA SER A 62 -10.82 1.23 -15.86
C SER A 62 -11.07 2.74 -15.79
N HIS A 63 -11.57 3.36 -16.87
CA HIS A 63 -11.88 4.79 -16.94
C HIS A 63 -13.17 5.13 -16.18
N GLU A 64 -14.24 4.36 -16.39
CA GLU A 64 -15.50 4.51 -15.66
C GLU A 64 -15.29 4.33 -14.15
N ARG A 65 -14.49 3.33 -13.76
CA ARG A 65 -14.11 3.12 -12.36
C ARG A 65 -13.33 4.29 -11.77
N LEU A 66 -12.46 4.93 -12.56
CA LEU A 66 -11.76 6.14 -12.15
C LEU A 66 -12.73 7.31 -11.95
N GLN A 67 -13.65 7.53 -12.90
CA GLN A 67 -14.63 8.61 -12.79
C GLN A 67 -15.50 8.46 -11.54
N LEU A 68 -15.99 7.24 -11.26
CA LEU A 68 -16.75 6.97 -10.03
C LEU A 68 -15.95 7.26 -8.76
N LEU A 69 -14.66 6.93 -8.74
CA LEU A 69 -13.76 7.24 -7.63
C LEU A 69 -13.63 8.75 -7.43
N LEU A 70 -13.35 9.47 -8.52
CA LEU A 70 -13.16 10.92 -8.53
C LEU A 70 -14.46 11.69 -8.29
N CYS A 71 -15.63 11.06 -8.41
CA CYS A 71 -16.94 11.60 -8.03
C CYS A 71 -17.27 11.42 -6.54
N SER A 72 -16.51 10.63 -5.78
CA SER A 72 -16.82 10.42 -4.36
C SER A 72 -16.68 11.72 -3.55
N PRO A 73 -17.38 11.85 -2.39
CA PRO A 73 -17.32 13.06 -1.57
C PRO A 73 -15.93 13.45 -1.09
N LEU A 74 -15.00 12.49 -1.03
CA LEU A 74 -13.61 12.73 -0.67
C LEU A 74 -12.96 13.81 -1.55
N PHE A 75 -13.33 13.86 -2.84
CA PHE A 75 -12.76 14.77 -3.82
C PHE A 75 -13.59 16.05 -4.03
N ASP A 76 -14.70 16.25 -3.29
CA ASP A 76 -15.52 17.47 -3.37
C ASP A 76 -14.68 18.76 -3.21
N PRO A 77 -13.77 18.86 -2.22
CA PRO A 77 -12.95 20.05 -2.06
C PRO A 77 -12.07 20.34 -3.28
N ILE A 78 -11.51 19.31 -3.92
CA ILE A 78 -10.68 19.46 -5.11
C ILE A 78 -11.55 19.83 -6.32
N ARG A 79 -12.69 19.14 -6.52
CA ARG A 79 -13.63 19.47 -7.60
C ARG A 79 -14.10 20.92 -7.54
N LYS A 80 -14.37 21.44 -6.34
CA LYS A 80 -14.85 22.81 -6.14
C LYS A 80 -13.76 23.86 -6.35
N ASN A 81 -12.57 23.63 -5.80
CA ASN A 81 -11.54 24.68 -5.74
C ASN A 81 -10.50 24.59 -6.85
N ARG A 82 -10.18 23.37 -7.32
CA ARG A 82 -9.06 23.08 -8.22
C ARG A 82 -9.39 21.91 -9.19
N PRO A 83 -10.49 21.97 -9.96
CA PRO A 83 -10.97 20.84 -10.76
C PRO A 83 -9.96 20.33 -11.79
N MET A 84 -9.09 21.21 -12.31
CA MET A 84 -8.04 20.84 -13.26
C MET A 84 -7.03 19.85 -12.69
N ASP A 85 -6.83 19.80 -11.37
CA ASP A 85 -5.91 18.84 -10.77
C ASP A 85 -6.38 17.39 -10.93
N LEU A 86 -7.68 17.15 -11.08
CA LEU A 86 -8.21 15.80 -11.29
C LEU A 86 -7.81 15.23 -12.66
N GLN A 87 -7.50 16.08 -13.64
CA GLN A 87 -7.00 15.66 -14.95
C GLN A 87 -5.58 15.07 -14.90
N LYS A 88 -4.86 15.26 -13.78
CA LYS A 88 -3.55 14.64 -13.54
C LYS A 88 -3.67 13.14 -13.27
N VAL A 89 -4.87 12.65 -12.92
CA VAL A 89 -5.10 11.25 -12.57
C VAL A 89 -5.48 10.46 -13.81
N LEU A 90 -4.67 9.46 -14.14
CA LEU A 90 -4.83 8.65 -15.33
C LEU A 90 -4.96 7.16 -14.93
N PRO A 91 -5.95 6.43 -15.48
CA PRO A 91 -6.09 5.02 -15.19
C PRO A 91 -5.05 4.23 -16.00
N ILE A 92 -4.50 3.19 -15.39
CA ILE A 92 -3.75 2.12 -16.07
C ILE A 92 -4.53 0.84 -15.82
N GLU A 93 -5.01 0.23 -16.88
CA GLU A 93 -5.69 -1.06 -16.77
C GLU A 93 -4.69 -2.17 -16.40
N GLY A 94 -5.04 -2.96 -15.39
CA GLY A 94 -4.21 -4.11 -15.01
C GLY A 94 -4.66 -4.79 -13.72
N ASP A 95 -4.08 -5.95 -13.46
CA ASP A 95 -4.38 -6.83 -12.34
C ASP A 95 -3.07 -7.35 -11.71
N ILE A 96 -2.89 -7.07 -10.41
CA ILE A 96 -1.69 -7.47 -9.66
C ILE A 96 -1.47 -9.00 -9.62
N THR A 97 -2.55 -9.77 -9.81
CA THR A 97 -2.49 -11.23 -9.79
C THR A 97 -1.96 -11.84 -11.09
N GLN A 98 -1.85 -11.05 -12.16
CA GLN A 98 -1.50 -11.52 -13.49
C GLN A 98 -0.04 -11.22 -13.84
N PRO A 99 0.61 -12.02 -14.71
CA PRO A 99 1.92 -11.73 -15.25
C PRO A 99 1.99 -10.31 -15.85
N GLU A 100 3.11 -9.62 -15.64
CA GLU A 100 3.29 -8.23 -16.10
C GLU A 100 2.17 -7.27 -15.64
N LEU A 101 1.51 -7.63 -14.53
CA LEU A 101 0.35 -6.95 -13.96
C LEU A 101 -0.83 -6.83 -14.94
N ALA A 102 -0.87 -7.63 -16.01
CA ALA A 102 -1.78 -7.49 -17.14
C ALA A 102 -1.81 -6.07 -17.77
N ILE A 103 -0.73 -5.29 -17.60
CA ILE A 103 -0.63 -3.95 -18.17
C ILE A 103 -0.20 -4.06 -19.64
N SER A 104 -0.82 -3.26 -20.50
CA SER A 104 -0.47 -3.20 -21.92
C SER A 104 1.02 -2.87 -22.12
N THR A 105 1.62 -3.36 -23.21
CA THR A 105 3.05 -3.07 -23.49
C THR A 105 3.31 -1.56 -23.64
N SER A 106 2.38 -0.82 -24.26
CA SER A 106 2.48 0.65 -24.40
C SER A 106 2.51 1.35 -23.04
N ASP A 107 1.61 0.96 -22.13
CA ASP A 107 1.55 1.54 -20.80
C ASP A 107 2.76 1.15 -19.95
N ARG A 108 3.23 -0.11 -20.02
CA ARG A 108 4.47 -0.53 -19.35
C ARG A 108 5.67 0.32 -19.79
N LEU A 109 5.80 0.60 -21.09
CA LEU A 109 6.86 1.47 -21.62
C LEU A 109 6.71 2.92 -21.13
N THR A 110 5.48 3.42 -21.06
CA THR A 110 5.18 4.75 -20.53
C THR A 110 5.56 4.85 -19.05
N LEU A 111 5.14 3.88 -18.24
CA LEU A 111 5.45 3.81 -16.81
C LEU A 111 6.97 3.70 -16.58
N ALA A 112 7.65 2.82 -17.31
CA ALA A 112 9.10 2.64 -17.23
C ALA A 112 9.89 3.93 -17.49
N ARG A 113 9.42 4.76 -18.44
CA ARG A 113 10.10 6.00 -18.83
C ARG A 113 9.78 7.19 -17.93
N THR A 114 8.57 7.24 -17.37
CA THR A 114 8.04 8.47 -16.77
C THR A 114 7.92 8.44 -15.26
N VAL A 115 7.70 7.28 -14.64
CA VAL A 115 7.40 7.19 -13.20
C VAL A 115 8.65 7.45 -12.37
N ASN A 116 8.49 8.33 -11.38
CA ASN A 116 9.50 8.63 -10.37
C ASN A 116 9.21 7.94 -9.03
N ILE A 117 7.94 7.77 -8.69
CA ILE A 117 7.53 7.33 -7.36
C ILE A 117 6.45 6.27 -7.48
N VAL A 118 6.62 5.15 -6.78
CA VAL A 118 5.64 4.06 -6.74
C VAL A 118 5.12 3.88 -5.33
N PHE A 119 3.80 3.89 -5.16
CA PHE A 119 3.13 3.46 -3.92
C PHE A 119 2.44 2.12 -4.16
N HIS A 120 2.96 1.08 -3.52
CA HIS A 120 2.36 -0.25 -3.54
C HIS A 120 1.47 -0.47 -2.32
N SER A 121 0.17 -0.26 -2.49
CA SER A 121 -0.84 -0.52 -1.45
C SER A 121 -1.89 -1.56 -1.86
N ALA A 122 -1.75 -2.17 -3.05
CA ALA A 122 -2.60 -3.28 -3.46
C ALA A 122 -2.36 -4.50 -2.56
N ALA A 123 -3.36 -4.84 -1.76
CA ALA A 123 -3.42 -6.06 -0.98
C ALA A 123 -4.88 -6.48 -0.85
N THR A 124 -5.09 -7.76 -0.57
CA THR A 124 -6.38 -8.21 -0.04
C THR A 124 -6.42 -7.96 1.46
N ILE A 125 -7.55 -7.45 1.95
CA ILE A 125 -7.82 -7.25 3.39
C ILE A 125 -8.93 -8.19 3.88
N LYS A 126 -9.25 -9.22 3.09
CA LYS A 126 -10.17 -10.27 3.51
C LYS A 126 -9.42 -11.26 4.39
N PHE A 127 -9.79 -11.32 5.66
CA PHE A 127 -9.09 -12.14 6.66
C PHE A 127 -9.44 -13.63 6.60
N ASP A 128 -10.46 -13.99 5.82
CA ASP A 128 -10.96 -15.34 5.56
C ASP A 128 -10.48 -15.90 4.20
N GLU A 129 -9.50 -15.26 3.57
CA GLU A 129 -9.06 -15.63 2.23
C GLU A 129 -8.10 -16.83 2.23
N LYS A 130 -8.31 -17.74 1.28
CA LYS A 130 -7.49 -18.93 1.10
C LYS A 130 -6.02 -18.58 0.87
N LEU A 131 -5.13 -19.47 1.32
CA LEU A 131 -3.69 -19.24 1.29
C LEU A 131 -3.18 -18.98 -0.14
N LYS A 132 -3.63 -19.77 -1.13
CA LYS A 132 -3.24 -19.62 -2.54
C LYS A 132 -3.51 -18.23 -3.08
N LEU A 133 -4.70 -17.71 -2.83
CA LEU A 133 -5.11 -16.38 -3.30
C LEU A 133 -4.35 -15.28 -2.56
N SER A 134 -4.16 -15.43 -1.24
CA SER A 134 -3.38 -14.49 -0.42
C SER A 134 -1.92 -14.40 -0.88
N VAL A 135 -1.28 -15.54 -1.15
CA VAL A 135 0.09 -15.60 -1.70
C VAL A 135 0.13 -14.96 -3.09
N THR A 136 -0.83 -15.28 -3.95
CA THR A 136 -0.92 -14.71 -5.31
C THR A 136 -1.02 -13.19 -5.31
N ILE A 137 -1.83 -12.60 -4.42
CA ILE A 137 -2.05 -11.15 -4.34
C ILE A 137 -0.89 -10.47 -3.63
N ASN A 138 -0.58 -10.88 -2.40
CA ASN A 138 0.29 -10.13 -1.50
C ASN A 138 1.78 -10.42 -1.70
N MET A 139 2.13 -11.62 -2.17
CA MET A 139 3.52 -12.00 -2.41
C MET A 139 3.85 -11.92 -3.90
N LEU A 140 3.23 -12.75 -4.74
CA LEU A 140 3.54 -12.78 -6.18
C LEU A 140 3.21 -11.45 -6.85
N GLY A 141 2.13 -10.78 -6.43
CA GLY A 141 1.80 -9.43 -6.91
C GLY A 141 2.87 -8.40 -6.58
N THR A 142 3.48 -8.47 -5.39
CA THR A 142 4.63 -7.63 -5.01
C THR A 142 5.86 -7.95 -5.86
N GLN A 143 6.14 -9.23 -6.12
CA GLN A 143 7.27 -9.66 -6.96
C GLN A 143 7.17 -9.06 -8.37
N ARG A 144 6.01 -9.24 -9.02
CA ARG A 144 5.74 -8.72 -10.37
C ARG A 144 5.83 -7.19 -10.43
N LEU A 145 5.35 -6.51 -9.39
CA LEU A 145 5.48 -5.05 -9.33
C LEU A 145 6.94 -4.62 -9.21
N VAL A 146 7.73 -5.31 -8.37
CA VAL A 146 9.17 -5.02 -8.21
C VAL A 146 9.92 -5.24 -9.52
N GLU A 147 9.62 -6.31 -10.26
CA GLU A 147 10.19 -6.55 -11.60
C GLU A 147 9.84 -5.44 -12.59
N MET A 148 8.64 -4.86 -12.51
CA MET A 148 8.30 -3.67 -13.27
C MET A 148 9.07 -2.44 -12.82
N CYS A 149 9.22 -2.23 -11.51
CA CYS A 149 9.98 -1.11 -10.95
C CYS A 149 11.45 -1.13 -11.35
N ARG A 150 12.07 -2.33 -11.50
CA ARG A 150 13.45 -2.47 -11.99
C ARG A 150 13.66 -1.92 -13.41
N ARG A 151 12.59 -1.81 -14.20
CA ARG A 151 12.64 -1.26 -15.56
C ARG A 151 12.41 0.26 -15.58
N MET A 152 12.06 0.88 -14.44
CA MET A 152 11.82 2.31 -14.34
C MET A 152 13.15 3.07 -14.24
N THR A 153 13.48 3.85 -15.27
CA THR A 153 14.80 4.51 -15.36
C THR A 153 14.95 5.73 -14.45
N ASN A 154 13.84 6.28 -13.98
CA ASN A 154 13.79 7.52 -13.19
C ASN A 154 13.22 7.28 -11.78
N LEU A 155 13.18 6.03 -11.32
CA LEU A 155 12.59 5.68 -10.03
C LEU A 155 13.44 6.22 -8.88
N GLU A 156 12.83 7.07 -8.06
CA GLU A 156 13.43 7.72 -6.89
C GLU A 156 12.91 7.12 -5.58
N ALA A 157 11.70 6.56 -5.57
CA ALA A 157 11.13 5.92 -4.38
C ALA A 157 10.11 4.82 -4.74
N LEU A 158 10.22 3.70 -4.03
CA LEU A 158 9.21 2.64 -3.99
C LEU A 158 8.75 2.47 -2.53
N VAL A 159 7.50 2.80 -2.24
CA VAL A 159 6.89 2.64 -0.91
C VAL A 159 6.01 1.40 -0.93
N HIS A 160 6.39 0.37 -0.17
CA HIS A 160 5.57 -0.82 0.05
C HIS A 160 4.77 -0.68 1.35
N VAL A 161 3.43 -0.72 1.23
CA VAL A 161 2.55 -0.73 2.41
C VAL A 161 2.40 -2.17 2.88
N SER A 162 2.96 -2.46 4.06
CA SER A 162 2.81 -3.71 4.77
C SER A 162 1.77 -3.60 5.89
N THR A 163 2.00 -4.23 7.05
CA THR A 163 1.16 -4.12 8.24
C THR A 163 2.01 -4.38 9.49
N ALA A 164 1.72 -3.70 10.59
CA ALA A 164 2.36 -3.96 11.88
C ALA A 164 2.09 -5.40 12.38
N TYR A 165 0.98 -6.00 11.96
CA TYR A 165 0.58 -7.36 12.33
C TYR A 165 1.28 -8.47 11.54
N CYS A 166 2.21 -8.16 10.63
CA CYS A 166 2.95 -9.19 9.90
C CYS A 166 3.82 -10.05 10.82
N ASN A 167 4.05 -9.60 12.06
CA ASN A 167 4.77 -10.32 13.11
C ASN A 167 3.99 -10.38 14.44
N CYS A 168 2.65 -10.47 14.36
CA CYS A 168 1.73 -10.51 15.52
C CYS A 168 1.86 -11.75 16.44
N ASP A 169 2.66 -12.74 16.03
CA ASP A 169 3.05 -13.91 16.82
C ASP A 169 4.18 -13.62 17.83
N ARG A 170 4.66 -12.37 17.87
CA ARG A 170 5.71 -11.88 18.78
C ARG A 170 5.13 -10.88 19.76
N SER A 171 5.73 -10.74 20.93
CA SER A 171 5.33 -9.73 21.93
C SER A 171 5.78 -8.30 21.58
N GLU A 172 6.92 -8.17 20.92
CA GLU A 172 7.49 -6.88 20.48
C GLU A 172 7.90 -6.97 19.01
N VAL A 173 7.55 -5.96 18.22
CA VAL A 173 7.87 -5.88 16.79
C VAL A 173 8.72 -4.66 16.51
N LYS A 174 10.00 -4.90 16.26
CA LYS A 174 10.96 -3.86 15.84
C LYS A 174 10.84 -3.59 14.34
N GLU A 175 11.40 -2.47 13.91
CA GLU A 175 11.55 -2.08 12.51
C GLU A 175 12.66 -2.90 11.81
N THR A 176 12.51 -4.23 11.88
CA THR A 176 13.36 -5.21 11.21
C THR A 176 12.49 -6.30 10.58
N ILE A 177 13.05 -7.02 9.62
CA ILE A 177 12.37 -8.14 8.97
C ILE A 177 12.75 -9.42 9.69
N TYR A 178 11.73 -10.10 10.19
CA TYR A 178 11.85 -11.39 10.83
C TYR A 178 11.64 -12.49 9.79
N PRO A 179 12.50 -13.52 9.75
CA PRO A 179 12.32 -14.62 8.83
C PRO A 179 11.05 -15.41 9.20
N PRO A 180 10.19 -15.72 8.21
CA PRO A 180 9.06 -16.62 8.42
C PRO A 180 9.55 -18.07 8.65
N PRO A 181 8.70 -18.96 9.21
CA PRO A 181 9.06 -20.38 9.43
C PRO A 181 9.46 -21.12 8.15
N MET A 182 8.93 -20.68 7.01
CA MET A 182 9.23 -21.21 5.68
C MET A 182 9.49 -20.04 4.73
N GLY A 183 10.55 -20.16 3.93
CA GLY A 183 10.99 -19.09 3.03
C GLY A 183 9.98 -18.80 1.92
N PRO A 184 10.02 -17.59 1.31
CA PRO A 184 9.08 -17.20 0.27
C PRO A 184 9.02 -18.20 -0.90
N ASP A 185 10.17 -18.58 -1.48
CA ASP A 185 10.23 -19.46 -2.67
C ASP A 185 9.69 -20.87 -2.40
N GLN A 186 9.87 -21.38 -1.18
CA GLN A 186 9.31 -22.66 -0.73
C GLN A 186 7.79 -22.59 -0.65
N VAL A 187 7.23 -21.50 -0.10
CA VAL A 187 5.78 -21.29 -0.03
C VAL A 187 5.19 -21.15 -1.43
N THR A 188 5.84 -20.41 -2.33
CA THR A 188 5.40 -20.31 -3.73
C THR A 188 5.33 -21.68 -4.39
N SER A 189 6.40 -22.47 -4.26
CA SER A 189 6.45 -23.83 -4.83
C SER A 189 5.34 -24.74 -4.28
N LEU A 190 5.05 -24.67 -2.98
CA LEU A 190 3.96 -25.43 -2.38
C LEU A 190 2.59 -25.03 -2.92
N VAL A 191 2.32 -23.73 -3.04
CA VAL A 191 1.04 -23.22 -3.55
C VAL A 191 0.81 -23.57 -5.01
N ASP A 192 1.88 -23.69 -5.80
CA ASP A 192 1.82 -24.06 -7.21
C ASP A 192 1.66 -25.57 -7.41
N CYS A 193 2.33 -26.39 -6.60
CA CYS A 193 2.31 -27.85 -6.74
C CYS A 193 1.10 -28.54 -6.10
N LEU A 194 0.57 -28.00 -5.01
CA LEU A 194 -0.50 -28.66 -4.24
C LEU A 194 -1.89 -28.27 -4.74
N ASP A 195 -2.81 -29.24 -4.67
CA ASP A 195 -4.23 -28.96 -4.80
C ASP A 195 -4.76 -28.19 -3.59
N GLU A 196 -5.95 -27.62 -3.75
CA GLU A 196 -6.55 -26.75 -2.76
C GLU A 196 -6.87 -27.47 -1.44
N SER A 197 -7.25 -28.75 -1.50
CA SER A 197 -7.61 -29.52 -0.31
C SER A 197 -6.41 -29.83 0.58
N LEU A 198 -5.29 -30.21 -0.04
CA LEU A 198 -4.02 -30.43 0.65
C LEU A 198 -3.46 -29.11 1.18
N LEU A 199 -3.54 -28.03 0.40
CA LEU A 199 -3.08 -26.71 0.84
C LEU A 199 -3.87 -26.20 2.05
N ASP A 200 -5.19 -26.38 2.06
CA ASP A 200 -6.03 -26.00 3.19
C ASP A 200 -5.64 -26.78 4.45
N SER A 201 -5.32 -28.08 4.32
CA SER A 201 -4.84 -28.91 5.45
C SER A 201 -3.48 -28.46 6.02
N LEU A 202 -2.62 -27.86 5.18
CA LEU A 202 -1.31 -27.34 5.59
C LEU A 202 -1.36 -25.88 6.06
N THR A 203 -2.40 -25.13 5.66
CA THR A 203 -2.50 -23.69 5.91
C THR A 203 -2.36 -23.37 7.40
N THR A 204 -3.03 -24.12 8.28
CA THR A 204 -2.94 -23.91 9.73
C THR A 204 -1.50 -24.08 10.25
N LYS A 205 -0.73 -25.02 9.71
CA LYS A 205 0.67 -25.23 10.10
C LYS A 205 1.58 -24.12 9.59
N LEU A 206 1.34 -23.62 8.37
CA LEU A 206 2.13 -22.55 7.77
C LEU A 206 1.87 -21.19 8.42
N VAL A 207 0.59 -20.88 8.67
CA VAL A 207 0.15 -19.65 9.34
C VAL A 207 0.60 -19.66 10.81
N GLY A 208 0.60 -20.83 11.46
CA GLY A 208 1.10 -20.99 12.83
C GLY A 208 0.26 -20.18 13.83
N ASN A 209 0.93 -19.43 14.71
CA ASN A 209 0.27 -18.62 15.75
C ASN A 209 -0.31 -17.29 15.23
N ARG A 210 -0.34 -17.09 13.91
CA ARG A 210 -0.90 -15.89 13.29
C ARG A 210 -2.43 -16.00 13.18
N PRO A 211 -3.16 -14.88 13.23
CA PRO A 211 -4.62 -14.90 13.20
C PRO A 211 -5.18 -15.24 11.82
N ASN A 212 -4.42 -15.05 10.73
CA ASN A 212 -4.89 -15.26 9.37
C ASN A 212 -3.75 -15.33 8.33
N THR A 213 -4.11 -15.77 7.12
CA THR A 213 -3.25 -15.84 5.93
C THR A 213 -2.72 -14.47 5.49
N TYR A 214 -3.45 -13.38 5.74
CA TYR A 214 -3.01 -12.03 5.42
C TYR A 214 -1.71 -11.66 6.14
N THR A 215 -1.67 -11.79 7.47
CA THR A 215 -0.47 -11.46 8.26
C THR A 215 0.74 -12.30 7.85
N PHE A 216 0.53 -13.59 7.58
CA PHE A 216 1.58 -14.50 7.09
C PHE A 216 2.13 -14.08 5.72
N THR A 217 1.25 -13.81 4.76
CA THR A 217 1.67 -13.45 3.39
C THR A 217 2.32 -12.09 3.29
N LYS A 218 1.97 -11.14 4.17
CA LYS A 218 2.69 -9.86 4.30
C LYS A 218 4.11 -10.05 4.86
N ALA A 219 4.30 -10.95 5.82
CA ALA A 219 5.64 -11.30 6.31
C ALA A 219 6.51 -11.96 5.22
N LEU A 220 5.92 -12.86 4.43
CA LEU A 220 6.59 -13.48 3.28
C LEU A 220 7.00 -12.43 2.24
N ALA A 221 6.12 -11.50 1.91
CA ALA A 221 6.40 -10.44 0.95
C ALA A 221 7.56 -9.54 1.44
N GLU A 222 7.59 -9.17 2.72
CA GLU A 222 8.71 -8.41 3.29
C GLU A 222 10.02 -9.19 3.24
N CYS A 223 10.01 -10.48 3.60
CA CYS A 223 11.21 -11.33 3.52
C CYS A 223 11.75 -11.39 2.10
N TRP A 224 10.88 -11.61 1.12
CA TRP A 224 11.27 -11.62 -0.28
C TRP A 224 11.82 -10.26 -0.73
N LEU A 225 11.21 -9.14 -0.33
CA LEU A 225 11.70 -7.80 -0.63
C LEU A 225 13.09 -7.54 -0.04
N LYS A 226 13.37 -8.00 1.18
CA LYS A 226 14.70 -7.87 1.81
C LYS A 226 15.79 -8.49 0.93
N GLU A 227 15.51 -9.68 0.42
CA GLU A 227 16.43 -10.52 -0.34
C GLU A 227 16.55 -10.06 -1.81
N ASN A 228 15.47 -9.53 -2.38
CA ASN A 228 15.37 -9.31 -3.83
C ASN A 228 15.32 -7.84 -4.23
N ARG A 229 15.27 -6.86 -3.32
CA ARG A 229 15.17 -5.43 -3.72
C ARG A 229 16.31 -4.95 -4.63
N GLY A 230 17.51 -5.54 -4.49
CA GLY A 230 18.71 -5.02 -5.15
C GLY A 230 18.96 -3.56 -4.76
N ASP A 231 19.18 -2.71 -5.77
CA ASP A 231 19.44 -1.27 -5.59
C ASP A 231 18.18 -0.40 -5.64
N LEU A 232 16.97 -1.00 -5.65
CA LEU A 232 15.73 -0.22 -5.67
C LEU A 232 15.63 0.67 -4.41
N PRO A 233 15.19 1.94 -4.56
CA PRO A 233 14.97 2.85 -3.43
C PRO A 233 13.68 2.49 -2.69
N LEU A 234 13.68 1.32 -2.06
CA LEU A 234 12.54 0.71 -1.39
C LEU A 234 12.47 1.12 0.08
N VAL A 235 11.26 1.43 0.55
CA VAL A 235 10.92 1.61 1.96
C VAL A 235 9.63 0.84 2.29
N ILE A 236 9.56 0.24 3.47
CA ILE A 236 8.37 -0.46 3.96
C ILE A 236 7.67 0.40 5.02
N VAL A 237 6.37 0.57 4.89
CA VAL A 237 5.52 1.23 5.90
C VAL A 237 4.53 0.21 6.45
N ARG A 238 4.52 0.00 7.76
CA ARG A 238 3.69 -0.98 8.48
C ARG A 238 2.62 -0.26 9.32
N PRO A 239 1.46 0.07 8.75
CA PRO A 239 0.33 0.54 9.55
C PRO A 239 -0.22 -0.55 10.47
N SER A 240 -0.66 -0.14 11.66
CA SER A 240 -1.57 -0.93 12.51
C SER A 240 -3.01 -0.85 11.97
N ILE A 241 -4.03 -0.97 12.83
CA ILE A 241 -5.42 -0.92 12.37
C ILE A 241 -5.77 0.51 11.96
N VAL A 242 -6.00 0.69 10.67
CA VAL A 242 -6.29 2.02 10.10
C VAL A 242 -7.77 2.38 10.27
N LEU A 243 -8.03 3.53 10.87
CA LEU A 243 -9.37 4.11 11.06
C LEU A 243 -9.63 5.31 10.15
N CYS A 244 -10.76 5.97 10.38
CA CYS A 244 -11.13 7.23 9.76
C CYS A 244 -10.05 8.31 9.92
N SER A 245 -10.11 9.31 9.05
CA SER A 245 -9.19 10.46 9.10
C SER A 245 -9.40 11.28 10.37
N PHE A 246 -8.29 11.67 11.00
CA PHE A 246 -8.32 12.54 12.17
C PHE A 246 -8.60 14.00 11.79
N SER A 247 -7.95 14.48 10.73
CA SER A 247 -8.03 15.87 10.28
C SER A 247 -8.39 15.98 8.80
N GLY A 248 -7.56 15.42 7.92
CA GLY A 248 -7.66 15.67 6.49
C GLY A 248 -7.93 14.40 5.68
N PRO A 249 -8.54 14.50 4.50
CA PRO A 249 -9.13 15.71 3.91
C PRO A 249 -10.50 16.12 4.44
N LEU A 250 -11.21 15.18 5.04
CA LEU A 250 -12.50 15.40 5.69
C LEU A 250 -12.42 14.74 7.05
N LYS A 251 -12.68 15.46 8.13
CA LYS A 251 -12.59 14.90 9.49
C LYS A 251 -13.57 13.74 9.68
N GLY A 252 -13.09 12.61 10.18
CA GLY A 252 -13.90 11.41 10.42
C GLY A 252 -14.30 10.64 9.15
N TRP A 253 -13.69 10.95 8.00
CA TRP A 253 -14.04 10.28 6.76
C TRP A 253 -13.56 8.83 6.73
N VAL A 254 -14.46 7.95 6.31
CA VAL A 254 -14.25 6.52 6.08
C VAL A 254 -15.27 6.04 5.05
N ASP A 255 -14.90 5.09 4.20
CA ASP A 255 -15.76 4.61 3.10
C ASP A 255 -16.00 3.09 3.13
N ASN A 256 -15.68 2.46 4.26
CA ASN A 256 -15.84 1.03 4.47
C ASN A 256 -16.40 0.75 5.87
N TRP A 257 -16.88 -0.48 6.07
CA TRP A 257 -17.44 -0.95 7.34
C TRP A 257 -16.53 -1.97 8.04
N ASN A 258 -15.26 -2.03 7.65
CA ASN A 258 -14.37 -3.10 8.06
C ASN A 258 -13.91 -2.90 9.52
N GLY A 259 -13.84 -4.00 10.26
CA GLY A 259 -13.23 -4.06 11.59
C GLY A 259 -13.84 -3.06 12.58
N PRO A 260 -13.03 -2.24 13.28
CA PRO A 260 -13.54 -1.34 14.31
C PRO A 260 -14.51 -0.27 13.79
N THR A 261 -14.45 0.11 12.52
CA THR A 261 -15.40 1.08 11.95
C THR A 261 -16.84 0.59 12.06
N GLY A 262 -17.09 -0.69 11.79
CA GLY A 262 -18.40 -1.30 11.95
C GLY A 262 -18.86 -1.32 13.41
N ILE A 263 -17.95 -1.64 14.33
CA ILE A 263 -18.21 -1.68 15.78
C ILE A 263 -18.59 -0.28 16.29
N ILE A 264 -17.79 0.74 15.97
CA ILE A 264 -18.02 2.13 16.39
C ILE A 264 -19.38 2.62 15.88
N ALA A 265 -19.72 2.34 14.63
CA ALA A 265 -20.98 2.76 14.06
C ALA A 265 -22.19 2.00 14.62
N ALA A 266 -22.06 0.70 14.91
CA ALA A 266 -23.11 -0.08 15.58
C ALA A 266 -23.36 0.40 17.01
N ALA A 267 -22.28 0.74 17.73
CA ALA A 267 -22.34 1.33 19.06
C ALA A 267 -22.99 2.72 19.03
N GLY A 268 -22.55 3.59 18.11
CA GLY A 268 -23.11 4.94 17.94
C GLY A 268 -24.59 4.95 17.54
N LYS A 269 -25.09 3.90 16.89
CA LYS A 269 -26.51 3.69 16.57
C LYS A 269 -27.31 3.00 17.69
N GLY A 270 -26.67 2.58 18.78
CA GLY A 270 -27.31 1.88 19.90
C GLY A 270 -27.72 0.43 19.62
N VAL A 271 -27.31 -0.14 18.48
CA VAL A 271 -27.54 -1.56 18.11
C VAL A 271 -26.68 -2.47 18.98
N PHE A 272 -25.46 -2.03 19.25
CA PHE A 272 -24.48 -2.75 20.06
C PHE A 272 -24.19 -1.96 21.33
N ARG A 273 -24.56 -2.50 22.50
CA ARG A 273 -24.48 -1.77 23.78
C ARG A 273 -23.31 -2.17 24.66
N THR A 274 -22.77 -3.37 24.48
CA THR A 274 -21.72 -3.94 25.33
C THR A 274 -20.79 -4.82 24.50
N MET A 275 -19.48 -4.68 24.68
CA MET A 275 -18.45 -5.53 24.11
C MET A 275 -17.63 -6.18 25.21
N LEU A 276 -17.40 -7.48 25.12
CA LEU A 276 -16.39 -8.12 25.97
C LEU A 276 -15.00 -7.71 25.47
N CYS A 277 -14.24 -7.05 26.32
CA CYS A 277 -12.87 -6.60 26.06
C CYS A 277 -11.97 -7.04 27.21
N ASP A 278 -10.70 -7.28 26.90
CA ASP A 278 -9.66 -7.39 27.92
C ASP A 278 -9.15 -5.99 28.25
N PRO A 279 -9.35 -5.47 29.49
CA PRO A 279 -8.95 -4.12 29.87
C PRO A 279 -7.43 -3.92 29.90
N GLU A 280 -6.65 -5.00 29.95
CA GLU A 280 -5.18 -4.94 29.95
C GLU A 280 -4.59 -4.89 28.52
N LYS A 281 -5.44 -5.02 27.49
CA LYS A 281 -5.03 -4.97 26.08
C LYS A 281 -5.22 -3.59 25.48
N VAL A 282 -4.23 -3.15 24.73
CA VAL A 282 -4.28 -1.87 24.01
C VAL A 282 -4.83 -2.09 22.60
N ALA A 283 -5.81 -1.27 22.22
CA ALA A 283 -6.30 -1.22 20.86
C ALA A 283 -5.42 -0.28 20.03
N ASP A 284 -4.50 -0.86 19.26
CA ASP A 284 -3.60 -0.09 18.39
C ASP A 284 -4.32 0.37 17.11
N LEU A 285 -4.73 1.63 17.11
CA LEU A 285 -5.58 2.24 16.08
C LEU A 285 -4.90 3.52 15.56
N VAL A 286 -4.72 3.63 14.24
CA VAL A 286 -4.09 4.81 13.61
C VAL A 286 -5.01 5.49 12.61
N PRO A 287 -5.12 6.84 12.62
CA PRO A 287 -5.86 7.56 11.59
C PRO A 287 -5.24 7.42 10.20
N VAL A 288 -6.07 7.20 9.17
CA VAL A 288 -5.58 7.01 7.79
C VAL A 288 -4.71 8.16 7.29
N ASP A 289 -5.01 9.40 7.66
CA ASP A 289 -4.27 10.58 7.21
C ASP A 289 -2.87 10.68 7.82
N MET A 290 -2.65 10.12 9.02
CA MET A 290 -1.31 10.00 9.59
C MET A 290 -0.47 8.96 8.83
N VAL A 291 -1.08 7.82 8.49
CA VAL A 291 -0.42 6.79 7.67
C VAL A 291 -0.05 7.33 6.30
N ILE A 292 -0.96 8.07 5.65
CA ILE A 292 -0.68 8.69 4.35
C ILE A 292 0.43 9.75 4.46
N ASN A 293 0.44 10.58 5.50
CA ASN A 293 1.54 11.52 5.71
C ASN A 293 2.89 10.79 5.84
N LEU A 294 2.93 9.70 6.62
CA LEU A 294 4.15 8.88 6.75
C LEU A 294 4.57 8.29 5.39
N MET A 295 3.64 7.79 4.58
CA MET A 295 3.95 7.27 3.24
C MET A 295 4.60 8.33 2.35
N LEU A 296 4.05 9.55 2.31
CA LEU A 296 4.61 10.65 1.51
C LEU A 296 5.99 11.07 2.01
N VAL A 297 6.15 11.21 3.33
CA VAL A 297 7.44 11.54 3.96
C VAL A 297 8.46 10.42 3.73
N SER A 298 8.04 9.16 3.74
CA SER A 298 8.91 8.00 3.51
C SER A 298 9.47 8.00 2.08
N ALA A 299 8.62 8.28 1.08
CA ALA A 299 9.06 8.43 -0.31
C ALA A 299 10.08 9.57 -0.46
N TRP A 300 9.79 10.74 0.11
CA TRP A 300 10.72 11.87 0.14
C TRP A 300 12.05 11.50 0.81
N ARG A 301 11.99 10.81 1.96
CA ARG A 301 13.17 10.46 2.74
C ARG A 301 14.07 9.46 2.02
N ILE A 302 13.53 8.40 1.41
CA ILE A 302 14.35 7.42 0.68
C ILE A 302 14.99 8.03 -0.56
N ALA A 303 14.29 8.96 -1.23
CA ALA A 303 14.81 9.63 -2.42
C ALA A 303 15.93 10.64 -2.09
N THR A 304 15.84 11.31 -0.94
CA THR A 304 16.79 12.36 -0.53
C THR A 304 17.92 11.85 0.36
N THR A 305 17.67 10.78 1.12
CA THR A 305 18.63 10.16 2.03
C THR A 305 19.01 8.80 1.47
N LYS A 306 20.16 8.72 0.79
CA LYS A 306 20.68 7.43 0.30
C LYS A 306 21.09 6.57 1.50
N THR A 307 20.38 5.46 1.72
CA THR A 307 20.68 4.48 2.77
C THR A 307 20.94 3.10 2.14
N LYS A 308 21.90 2.35 2.69
CA LYS A 308 22.18 0.97 2.26
C LYS A 308 21.16 -0.02 2.84
N ASP A 309 20.67 0.25 4.03
CA ASP A 309 19.69 -0.58 4.71
C ASP A 309 18.29 -0.33 4.16
N LEU A 310 17.43 -1.34 4.27
CA LEU A 310 16.01 -1.23 3.92
C LEU A 310 15.27 -0.53 5.07
N PRO A 311 14.81 0.72 4.91
CA PRO A 311 14.11 1.39 5.98
C PRO A 311 12.71 0.79 6.14
N ILE A 312 12.29 0.64 7.38
CA ILE A 312 11.00 0.09 7.78
C ILE A 312 10.43 1.05 8.82
N TYR A 313 9.18 1.46 8.64
CA TYR A 313 8.50 2.34 9.59
C TYR A 313 7.25 1.68 10.14
N ASN A 314 7.17 1.50 11.45
CA ASN A 314 5.94 1.11 12.13
C ASN A 314 5.07 2.36 12.31
N CYS A 315 3.86 2.35 11.75
CA CYS A 315 2.84 3.37 11.98
C CYS A 315 1.81 2.80 12.94
N SER A 316 2.16 2.80 14.21
CA SER A 316 1.39 2.28 15.32
C SER A 316 1.37 3.29 16.47
N THR A 317 0.41 3.12 17.37
CA THR A 317 0.34 3.83 18.64
C THR A 317 1.15 3.13 19.75
N GLU A 318 1.54 1.87 19.53
CA GLU A 318 2.30 1.04 20.47
C GLU A 318 3.34 0.16 19.74
N HIS A 319 4.38 -0.29 20.46
CA HIS A 319 5.40 -1.24 19.99
C HIS A 319 5.14 -2.70 20.42
N ARG A 320 4.15 -2.92 21.30
CA ARG A 320 3.74 -4.23 21.82
C ARG A 320 2.53 -4.76 21.04
N ASN A 321 2.51 -6.06 20.76
CA ASN A 321 1.35 -6.75 20.18
C ASN A 321 0.40 -7.30 21.24
#